data_AF-A0AA87IGX2-F1
#
_entry.id   AF-A0AA87IGX2-F1
#
_cell.length_a   1.000
_cell.length_b   1.000
_cell.length_c   1.000
_cell.angle_alpha   90.00
_cell.angle_beta   90.00
_cell.angle_gamma   90.00
#
_symmetry.space_group_name_H-M   'P 1'
#
loop_
_entity.id
_entity.type
_entity.pdbx_description
1 polymer ?
#
loop_
_entity_poly.entity_id
_entity_poly.type
_entity_poly.pdbx_seq_one_letter_code
_entity_poly.pdbx_strand_id
1 'polypeptide(L)'
;MTGSGRIASWYDIARLVFQTAGVDPDTITANSVAEYAREHHAAMRPQNCSLDLSKLEATGYHPQDWEQSLTTYLAKELEQR
;
A
#
# COMPACT_ATOMS: atom_id res chain seq x y z
N MET A 1 0.68 -5.10 -5.20
CA MET A 1 -0.74 -4.90 -4.85
C MET A 1 -1.35 -4.00 -5.89
N THR A 2 -2.30 -4.51 -6.67
CA THR A 2 -3.14 -3.72 -7.58
C THR A 2 -4.58 -4.15 -7.29
N GLY A 3 -5.39 -3.22 -6.79
CA GLY A 3 -6.78 -3.43 -6.41
C GLY A 3 -7.53 -2.10 -6.54
N SER A 4 -8.85 -2.15 -6.40
CA SER A 4 -9.67 -0.94 -6.31
C SER A 4 -9.54 -0.32 -4.91
N GLY A 5 -10.27 0.78 -4.68
CA GLY A 5 -10.25 1.51 -3.41
C GLY A 5 -9.45 2.81 -3.51
N ARG A 6 -9.10 3.39 -2.36
CA ARG A 6 -8.40 4.68 -2.31
C ARG A 6 -6.98 4.57 -2.85
N ILE A 7 -6.48 5.65 -3.46
CA ILE A 7 -5.03 5.79 -3.71
C ILE A 7 -4.34 5.94 -2.35
N ALA A 8 -3.26 5.18 -2.14
CA ALA A 8 -2.50 5.18 -0.90
C ALA A 8 -1.00 5.25 -1.16
N SER A 9 -0.27 5.87 -0.24
CA SER A 9 1.18 5.87 -0.22
C SER A 9 1.72 4.60 0.45
N TRP A 10 3.01 4.32 0.25
CA TRP A 10 3.69 3.27 1.01
C TRP A 10 3.66 3.49 2.52
N TYR A 11 3.68 4.76 2.94
CA TYR A 11 3.55 5.14 4.34
C TYR A 11 2.19 4.74 4.92
N ASP A 12 1.10 5.01 4.20
CA ASP A 12 -0.26 4.65 4.64
C ASP A 12 -0.42 3.14 4.80
N ILE A 13 0.09 2.37 3.82
CA ILE A 13 0.03 0.90 3.84
C ILE A 13 0.84 0.37 5.04
N ALA A 14 2.06 0.89 5.25
CA ALA A 14 2.91 0.44 6.36
C ALA A 14 2.27 0.73 7.73
N ARG A 15 1.65 1.90 7.92
CA ARG A 15 0.92 2.22 9.16
C ARG A 15 -0.21 1.24 9.42
N LEU A 16 -1.00 0.90 8.41
CA LEU A 16 -2.09 -0.06 8.54
C LEU A 16 -1.58 -1.45 8.93
N VAL A 17 -0.46 -1.89 8.35
CA VAL A 17 0.18 -3.16 8.71
C VAL A 17 0.64 -3.14 10.18
N PHE A 18 1.34 -2.09 10.61
CA PHE A 18 1.86 -1.98 11.98
C PHE A 18 0.72 -1.95 13.00
N GLN A 19 -0.28 -1.11 12.76
CA GLN A 19 -1.47 -1.03 13.59
C GLN A 19 -2.16 -2.41 13.73
N THR A 20 -2.33 -3.12 12.60
CA THR A 20 -2.94 -4.45 12.59
C THR A 20 -2.11 -5.48 13.35
N ALA A 21 -0.78 -5.38 13.28
CA ALA A 21 0.16 -6.22 14.01
C ALA A 21 0.29 -5.87 15.51
N GLY A 22 -0.47 -4.89 16.02
CA GLY A 22 -0.41 -4.43 17.41
C GLY A 22 0.83 -3.59 17.73
N VAL A 23 1.54 -3.08 16.72
CA VAL A 23 2.68 -2.17 16.87
C VAL A 23 2.20 -0.74 16.70
N ASP A 24 2.71 0.18 17.52
CA ASP A 24 2.40 1.60 17.41
C ASP A 24 2.76 2.14 16.00
N PRO A 25 1.77 2.58 15.19
CA PRO A 25 2.02 3.07 13.84
C PRO A 25 2.79 4.39 13.81
N ASP A 26 2.85 5.13 14.91
CA ASP A 26 3.62 6.38 15.00
C ASP A 26 5.13 6.14 15.10
N THR A 27 5.56 4.88 15.23
CA THR A 27 6.96 4.48 15.04
C THR A 27 7.44 4.61 13.59
N ILE A 28 6.51 4.72 12.63
CA ILE A 28 6.84 4.87 11.22
C ILE A 28 6.99 6.35 10.88
N THR A 29 8.13 6.70 10.29
CA THR A 29 8.40 8.04 9.76
C THR A 29 8.20 8.06 8.24
N ALA A 30 7.43 9.03 7.75
CA ALA A 30 7.27 9.27 6.32
C ALA A 30 8.53 9.95 5.75
N ASN A 31 8.89 9.59 4.53
CA ASN A 31 9.94 10.26 3.75
C ASN A 31 9.47 10.53 2.32
N SER A 32 10.28 11.27 1.55
CA SER A 32 10.01 11.52 0.13
C SER A 32 10.86 10.64 -0.79
N VAL A 33 10.38 10.39 -2.01
CA VAL A 33 11.15 9.66 -3.04
C VAL A 33 12.50 10.36 -3.33
N ALA A 34 12.51 11.70 -3.36
CA ALA A 34 13.72 12.47 -3.63
C ALA A 34 14.75 12.36 -2.50
N GLU A 35 14.29 12.44 -1.25
CA GLU A 35 15.13 12.22 -0.06
C GLU A 35 15.73 10.81 -0.07
N TYR A 36 14.89 9.80 -0.25
CA TYR A 36 15.34 8.40 -0.32
C TYR A 36 16.35 8.16 -1.45
N ALA A 37 16.09 8.69 -2.65
CA ALA A 37 16.98 8.58 -3.79
C ALA A 37 18.35 9.26 -3.54
N ARG A 38 18.33 10.44 -2.93
CA ARG A 38 19.54 11.18 -2.57
C ARG A 38 20.38 10.44 -1.54
N GLU A 39 19.75 9.92 -0.48
CA GLU A 39 20.44 9.29 0.65
C GLU A 39 21.01 7.92 0.32
N HIS A 40 20.31 7.15 -0.51
CA HIS A 40 20.69 5.78 -0.82
C HIS A 40 21.28 5.61 -2.23
N HIS A 41 21.53 6.71 -2.96
CA HIS A 41 21.95 6.69 -4.36
C HIS A 41 21.03 5.81 -5.24
N ALA A 42 19.73 5.82 -4.92
CA ALA A 42 18.75 4.98 -5.59
C ALA A 42 18.19 5.66 -6.86
N ALA A 43 17.67 4.86 -7.79
CA ALA A 43 17.00 5.37 -8.97
C ALA A 43 15.70 6.13 -8.59
N MET A 44 15.46 7.27 -9.25
CA MET A 44 14.22 8.03 -9.11
C MET A 44 13.02 7.17 -9.51
N ARG A 45 12.03 7.09 -8.62
CA ARG A 45 10.74 6.44 -8.87
C ARG A 45 9.66 7.49 -9.15
N PRO A 46 8.61 7.16 -9.92
CA PRO A 46 7.46 8.03 -10.04
C PRO A 46 6.83 8.30 -8.67
N GLN A 47 6.34 9.52 -8.46
CA GLN A 47 5.67 9.91 -7.20
C GLN A 47 4.29 9.25 -7.05
N ASN A 48 3.63 8.93 -8.16
CA ASN A 48 2.35 8.26 -8.20
C ASN A 48 2.33 7.21 -9.33
N CYS A 49 1.87 6.01 -9.00
CA CYS A 49 1.72 4.88 -9.92
C CYS A 49 0.28 4.31 -9.93
N SER A 50 -0.72 5.07 -9.46
CA SER A 50 -2.12 4.67 -9.50
C SER A 50 -2.57 4.43 -10.95
N LEU A 51 -3.33 3.36 -11.18
CA LEU A 51 -3.85 3.00 -12.49
C LEU A 51 -5.35 3.26 -12.56
N ASP A 52 -5.83 3.77 -13.69
CA ASP A 52 -7.25 3.90 -13.98
C ASP A 52 -7.86 2.52 -14.27
N LEU A 53 -8.86 2.14 -13.48
CA LEU A 53 -9.53 0.85 -13.57
C LEU A 53 -10.74 0.85 -14.51
N SER A 54 -11.12 2.01 -15.07
CA SER A 54 -12.35 2.17 -15.88
C SER A 54 -12.45 1.16 -17.02
N LYS A 55 -11.32 0.82 -17.66
CA LYS A 55 -11.30 -0.18 -18.75
C LYS A 55 -11.55 -1.61 -18.27
N LEU A 56 -11.10 -1.96 -17.07
CA LEU A 56 -11.37 -3.26 -16.47
C LEU A 56 -12.85 -3.35 -16.06
N GLU A 57 -13.37 -2.29 -15.43
CA GLU A 57 -14.77 -2.24 -15.00
C GLU A 57 -15.73 -2.29 -16.19
N ALA A 58 -15.38 -1.67 -17.32
CA ALA A 58 -16.16 -1.74 -18.55
C ALA A 58 -16.30 -3.17 -19.14
N THR A 59 -15.42 -4.11 -18.78
CA THR A 59 -15.57 -5.53 -19.16
C THR A 59 -16.43 -6.33 -18.18
N GLY A 60 -16.93 -5.69 -17.11
CA GLY A 60 -17.65 -6.34 -16.02
C GLY A 60 -16.74 -6.92 -14.93
N TYR A 61 -15.41 -6.72 -15.02
CA TYR A 61 -14.48 -7.13 -13.97
C TYR A 61 -14.27 -5.99 -12.97
N HIS A 62 -14.55 -6.27 -11.70
CA HIS A 62 -14.33 -5.32 -10.61
C HIS A 62 -13.18 -5.82 -9.73
N PRO A 63 -12.00 -5.19 -9.78
CA PRO A 63 -10.90 -5.52 -8.87
C PRO A 63 -11.34 -5.37 -7.42
N GLN A 64 -10.89 -6.27 -6.55
CA GLN A 64 -11.19 -6.20 -5.12
C GLN A 64 -10.55 -4.95 -4.48
N ASP A 65 -11.23 -4.40 -3.47
CA ASP A 65 -10.70 -3.32 -2.65
C ASP A 65 -9.43 -3.78 -1.92
N TRP A 66 -8.36 -3.00 -2.08
CA TRP A 66 -7.05 -3.40 -1.59
C TRP A 66 -6.96 -3.42 -0.06
N GLU A 67 -7.72 -2.58 0.65
CA GLU A 67 -7.71 -2.54 2.11
C GLU A 67 -8.33 -3.82 2.66
N GLN A 68 -9.44 -4.24 2.08
CA GLN A 68 -10.09 -5.50 2.43
C GLN A 68 -9.16 -6.69 2.18
N SER A 69 -8.53 -6.75 1.00
CA SER A 69 -7.56 -7.80 0.68
C SER A 69 -6.38 -7.80 1.65
N LEU A 70 -5.88 -6.63 2.04
CA LEU A 70 -4.78 -6.51 3.00
C LEU A 70 -5.20 -6.99 4.39
N THR A 71 -6.38 -6.61 4.89
CA THR A 71 -6.90 -7.08 6.17
C THR A 71 -7.04 -8.61 6.20
N THR A 72 -7.63 -9.21 5.16
CA THR A 72 -7.75 -10.67 5.06
C THR A 72 -6.38 -11.34 5.05
N TYR A 73 -5.42 -10.78 4.30
CA TYR A 73 -4.07 -11.30 4.24
C TYR A 73 -3.38 -11.24 5.61
N LEU A 74 -3.42 -10.08 6.28
CA LEU A 74 -2.78 -9.90 7.59
C LEU A 74 -3.40 -10.78 8.68
N ALA A 75 -4.74 -10.93 8.70
CA ALA A 75 -5.40 -11.83 9.64
C ALA A 75 -4.85 -13.26 9.50
N LYS A 76 -4.77 -13.75 8.26
CA LYS A 76 -4.21 -15.06 7.95
C LYS A 76 -2.74 -15.18 8.38
N GLU A 77 -1.90 -14.19 8.12
CA GLU A 77 -0.47 -14.25 8.45
C GLU A 77 -0.19 -14.12 9.95
N LEU A 78 -1.03 -13.37 10.69
CA LEU A 78 -0.89 -13.20 12.13
C LEU A 78 -1.44 -14.40 12.92
N GLU A 79 -2.46 -15.10 12.41
CA GLU A 79 -2.95 -16.36 12.99
C GLU A 79 -1.95 -17.52 12.87
N GLN A 80 -1.09 -17.48 11.85
CA GLN A 80 -0.03 -18.48 11.63
C GLN A 80 1.22 -18.25 12.51
N ARG A 81 1.20 -17.24 13.39
CA ARG A 81 2.36 -16.76 14.12
C ARG A 81 2.50 -17.34 15.52
#